data_AF-A0A6P1DP71-F1
#
_entry.id   AF-A0A6P1DP71-F1
#
_cell.length_a   1.000
_cell.length_b   1.000
_cell.length_c   1.000
_cell.angle_alpha   90.00
_cell.angle_beta   90.00
_cell.angle_gamma   90.00
#
_symmetry.space_group_name_H-M   'P 1'
#
loop_
_entity.id
_entity.type
_entity.pdbx_description
1 polymer ?
#
loop_
_entity_poly.entity_id
_entity_poly.type
_entity_poly.pdbx_seq_one_letter_code
_entity_poly.pdbx_strand_id
1 'polypeptide(L)'
;MTVDKFPPALYLISEESPEFKNDLKSKKPEDYSLLSNYINENFSSEEKMELKSPKYFYELVFEKPGDLVMPILVEFEYEDGTKERKQYPAEIWRLNDKEVTKVFPSSKAVTKITIDPDQQTADIDLSNNSWPKKTENKFDKFKKEQIKS
;
A
#
# COMPACT_ATOMS: atom_id res chain seq x y z
N MET A 1 -6.65 27.62 16.64
CA MET A 1 -5.25 27.28 16.33
C MET A 1 -5.08 27.48 14.84
N THR A 2 -4.14 28.32 14.39
CA THR A 2 -3.94 28.60 12.97
C THR A 2 -3.13 27.48 12.30
N VAL A 3 -3.47 27.16 11.05
CA VAL A 3 -2.93 26.03 10.27
C VAL A 3 -1.43 26.21 9.99
N ASP A 4 -0.88 27.41 10.15
CA ASP A 4 0.50 27.80 9.85
C ASP A 4 1.57 27.21 10.80
N LYS A 5 1.19 26.51 11.87
CA LYS A 5 2.15 25.94 12.85
C LYS A 5 2.61 24.52 12.52
N PHE A 6 2.06 23.89 11.49
CA PHE A 6 2.44 22.54 11.10
C PHE A 6 3.42 22.57 9.94
N PRO A 7 4.45 21.70 9.94
CA PRO A 7 5.25 21.50 8.74
C PRO A 7 4.32 21.09 7.58
N PRO A 8 4.65 21.48 6.34
CA PRO A 8 3.86 21.11 5.19
C PRO A 8 3.78 19.58 5.09
N ALA A 9 2.56 19.04 5.04
CA ALA A 9 2.27 17.61 5.04
C ALA A 9 1.45 17.23 3.80
N LEU A 10 1.77 16.07 3.22
CA LEU A 10 1.02 15.48 2.11
C LEU A 10 -0.01 14.51 2.69
N TYR A 11 -1.28 14.66 2.27
CA TYR A 11 -2.37 13.78 2.68
C TYR A 11 -2.94 13.04 1.47
N LEU A 12 -3.19 11.74 1.62
CA LEU A 12 -3.91 10.92 0.66
C LEU A 12 -5.41 11.03 0.93
N ILE A 13 -6.16 11.51 -0.06
CA ILE A 13 -7.62 11.61 0.01
C ILE A 13 -8.19 10.58 -0.96
N SER A 14 -8.96 9.62 -0.44
CA SER A 14 -9.71 8.68 -1.26
C SER A 14 -10.75 9.43 -2.13
N GLU A 15 -11.00 8.98 -3.36
CA GLU A 15 -12.05 9.54 -4.22
C GLU A 15 -13.45 9.45 -3.58
N GLU A 16 -13.63 8.52 -2.64
CA GLU A 16 -14.87 8.29 -1.90
C GLU A 16 -15.02 9.21 -0.68
N SER A 17 -13.98 9.98 -0.34
CA SER A 17 -13.99 10.88 0.83
C SER A 17 -14.88 12.10 0.57
N PRO A 18 -15.67 12.56 1.56
CA PRO A 18 -16.38 13.84 1.50
C PRO A 18 -15.44 15.05 1.27
N GLU A 19 -14.16 14.89 1.58
CA GLU A 19 -13.12 15.92 1.41
C GLU A 19 -12.52 15.92 -0.01
N PHE A 20 -12.91 14.96 -0.87
CA PHE A 20 -12.44 14.88 -2.24
C PHE A 20 -13.02 16.02 -3.10
N LYS A 21 -12.14 16.81 -3.70
CA LYS A 21 -12.51 17.89 -4.62
C LYS A 21 -12.10 17.52 -6.05
N ASN A 22 -12.98 17.79 -7.02
CA ASN A 22 -12.77 17.43 -8.43
C ASN A 22 -11.54 18.10 -9.08
N ASP A 23 -11.06 19.23 -8.55
CA ASP A 23 -9.84 19.90 -9.01
C ASP A 23 -8.56 19.09 -8.73
N LEU A 24 -8.62 18.15 -7.77
CA LEU A 24 -7.51 17.25 -7.45
C LEU A 24 -7.23 16.24 -8.57
N LYS A 25 -8.22 15.91 -9.43
CA LYS A 25 -8.03 14.98 -10.56
C LYS A 25 -7.12 15.52 -11.65
N SER A 26 -7.00 16.84 -11.77
CA SER A 26 -6.24 17.49 -12.85
C SER A 26 -4.78 17.79 -12.53
N LYS A 27 -4.38 17.69 -11.26
CA LYS A 27 -3.02 18.02 -10.83
C LYS A 27 -2.13 16.80 -10.89
N LYS A 28 -0.90 16.96 -11.38
CA LYS A 28 0.04 15.86 -11.49
C LYS A 28 0.94 15.77 -10.25
N PRO A 29 1.49 14.58 -9.95
CA PRO A 29 2.47 14.40 -8.88
C PRO A 29 3.65 15.37 -8.98
N GLU A 30 4.08 15.71 -10.20
CA GLU A 30 5.23 16.58 -10.45
C GLU A 30 4.96 18.06 -10.11
N ASP A 31 3.69 18.46 -9.99
CA ASP A 31 3.30 19.82 -9.62
C ASP A 31 3.49 20.09 -8.10
N TYR A 32 3.77 19.04 -7.31
CA TYR A 32 3.93 19.11 -5.86
C TYR A 32 5.41 18.95 -5.46
N SER A 33 6.02 20.04 -5.01
CA SER A 33 7.41 20.07 -4.55
C SER A 33 7.67 19.14 -3.36
N LEU A 34 6.74 19.05 -2.42
CA LEU A 34 6.83 18.15 -1.25
C LEU A 34 6.91 16.68 -1.66
N LEU A 35 6.09 16.28 -2.64
CA LEU A 35 6.09 14.91 -3.13
C LEU A 35 7.38 14.59 -3.88
N SER A 36 7.85 15.54 -4.69
CA SER A 36 9.12 15.41 -5.40
C SER A 36 10.31 15.26 -4.43
N ASN A 37 10.31 16.02 -3.34
CA ASN A 37 11.32 15.90 -2.27
C ASN A 37 11.23 14.53 -1.58
N TYR A 38 10.02 14.08 -1.21
CA TYR A 38 9.82 12.77 -0.58
C TYR A 38 10.33 11.62 -1.46
N ILE A 39 9.97 11.63 -2.75
CA ILE A 39 10.46 10.62 -3.70
C ILE A 39 11.99 10.68 -3.79
N ASN A 40 12.56 11.88 -3.77
CA ASN A 40 13.99 12.06 -3.89
C ASN A 40 14.80 11.56 -2.69
N GLU A 41 14.26 11.70 -1.49
CA GLU A 41 14.88 11.30 -0.23
C GLU A 41 14.69 9.81 0.10
N ASN A 42 13.57 9.22 -0.30
CA ASN A 42 13.18 7.87 0.15
C ASN A 42 13.47 6.76 -0.88
N PHE A 43 13.71 7.10 -2.15
CA PHE A 43 13.95 6.12 -3.22
C PHE A 43 15.31 6.31 -3.88
N SER A 44 15.90 5.23 -4.35
CA SER A 44 17.15 5.23 -5.12
C SER A 44 16.94 5.73 -6.56
N SER A 45 18.02 6.07 -7.26
CA SER A 45 17.95 6.54 -8.66
C SER A 45 17.33 5.50 -9.60
N GLU A 46 17.57 4.21 -9.34
CA GLU A 46 17.04 3.09 -10.13
C GLU A 46 15.53 2.94 -9.91
N GLU A 47 15.09 2.98 -8.66
CA GLU A 47 13.66 2.95 -8.32
C GLU A 47 12.93 4.16 -8.92
N LYS A 48 13.52 5.36 -8.87
CA LYS A 48 12.93 6.56 -9.51
C LYS A 48 12.69 6.40 -11.01
N MET A 49 13.56 5.66 -11.72
CA MET A 49 13.39 5.41 -13.15
C MET A 49 12.24 4.44 -13.45
N GLU A 50 11.93 3.53 -12.54
CA GLU A 50 10.73 2.70 -12.61
C GLU A 50 9.47 3.51 -12.26
N LEU A 51 9.61 4.48 -11.36
CA LEU A 51 8.53 5.34 -10.86
C LEU A 51 8.24 6.57 -11.74
N LYS A 52 8.28 6.47 -13.08
CA LYS A 52 8.20 7.64 -13.98
C LYS A 52 7.04 8.62 -13.75
N SER A 53 5.93 8.19 -13.13
CA SER A 53 4.87 9.04 -12.55
C SER A 53 3.96 8.19 -11.63
N PRO A 54 4.25 8.05 -10.32
CA PRO A 54 3.38 7.31 -9.42
C PRO A 54 2.11 8.11 -9.14
N LYS A 55 0.95 7.53 -9.45
CA LYS A 55 -0.36 8.15 -9.22
C LYS A 55 -0.95 7.76 -7.87
N TYR A 56 -0.57 6.60 -7.36
CA TYR A 56 -1.07 6.01 -6.13
C TYR A 56 0.10 5.76 -5.18
N PHE A 57 -0.12 6.02 -3.90
CA PHE A 57 0.82 5.68 -2.84
C PHE A 57 0.09 4.84 -1.81
N TYR A 58 0.63 3.66 -1.56
CA TYR A 58 0.09 2.73 -0.58
C TYR A 58 1.03 2.66 0.61
N GLU A 59 0.52 2.82 1.81
CA GLU A 59 1.24 2.46 3.02
C GLU A 59 0.88 1.02 3.38
N LEU A 60 1.86 0.13 3.27
CA LEU A 60 1.71 -1.29 3.56
C LEU A 60 2.32 -1.57 4.93
N VAL A 61 1.52 -2.10 5.83
CA VAL A 61 1.96 -2.57 7.14
C VAL A 61 2.01 -4.10 7.08
N PHE A 62 3.21 -4.64 7.21
CA PHE A 62 3.43 -6.08 7.26
C PHE A 62 3.66 -6.50 8.71
N GLU A 63 2.83 -7.43 9.17
CA GLU A 63 2.94 -8.03 10.50
C GLU A 63 3.57 -9.41 10.37
N LYS A 64 4.46 -9.75 11.30
CA LYS A 64 5.08 -11.07 11.40
C LYS A 64 4.65 -11.75 12.71
N PRO A 65 3.56 -12.53 12.70
CA PRO A 65 3.12 -13.29 13.86
C PRO A 65 4.01 -14.54 14.03
N GLY A 66 5.23 -14.35 14.55
CA GLY A 66 6.16 -15.44 14.84
C GLY A 66 7.59 -14.96 15.03
N ASP A 67 8.44 -15.81 15.60
CA ASP A 67 9.82 -15.44 15.97
C ASP A 67 10.83 -15.64 14.83
N LEU A 68 10.51 -16.47 13.83
CA LEU A 68 11.40 -16.70 12.70
C LEU A 68 11.44 -15.46 11.80
N VAL A 69 12.63 -14.99 11.42
CA VAL A 69 12.78 -13.90 10.45
C VAL A 69 12.69 -14.47 9.04
N MET A 70 11.81 -13.91 8.22
CA MET A 70 11.56 -14.37 6.85
C MET A 70 11.55 -13.20 5.87
N PRO A 71 12.00 -13.40 4.63
CA PRO A 71 11.77 -12.43 3.57
C PRO A 71 10.27 -12.31 3.30
N ILE A 72 9.82 -11.11 2.92
CA ILE A 72 8.45 -10.91 2.45
C ILE A 72 8.46 -10.99 0.93
N LEU A 73 7.78 -11.99 0.38
CA LEU A 73 7.46 -12.05 -1.05
C LEU A 73 6.04 -11.54 -1.22
N VAL A 74 5.84 -10.53 -2.05
CA VAL A 74 4.51 -9.96 -2.24
C VAL A 74 4.21 -9.82 -3.73
N GLU A 75 2.97 -10.14 -4.12
CA GLU A 75 2.43 -9.96 -5.45
C GLU A 75 1.29 -8.93 -5.38
N PHE A 76 1.44 -7.87 -6.17
CA PHE A 76 0.44 -6.84 -6.42
C PHE A 76 -0.31 -7.17 -7.71
N GLU A 77 -1.64 -7.18 -7.65
CA GLU A 77 -2.52 -7.28 -8.81
C GLU A 77 -3.17 -5.92 -9.03
N TYR A 78 -3.15 -5.47 -10.28
CA TYR A 78 -3.64 -4.15 -10.68
C TYR A 78 -5.04 -4.23 -11.32
N GLU A 79 -5.74 -3.09 -11.41
CA GLU A 79 -7.07 -3.01 -12.06
C GLU A 79 -7.06 -3.45 -13.53
N ASP A 80 -5.92 -3.33 -14.22
CA ASP A 80 -5.76 -3.76 -15.60
C ASP A 80 -5.42 -5.25 -15.75
N GLY A 81 -5.38 -5.99 -14.64
CA GLY A 81 -5.03 -7.42 -14.57
C GLY A 81 -3.53 -7.71 -14.63
N THR A 82 -2.67 -6.69 -14.73
CA THR A 82 -1.22 -6.90 -14.65
C THR A 82 -0.80 -7.21 -13.21
N LYS A 83 0.35 -7.90 -13.08
CA LYS A 83 0.89 -8.31 -11.79
C LYS A 83 2.33 -7.85 -11.64
N GLU A 84 2.68 -7.43 -10.44
CA GLU A 84 4.05 -7.05 -10.06
C GLU A 84 4.45 -7.78 -8.78
N ARG A 85 5.66 -8.33 -8.76
CA ARG A 85 6.21 -9.00 -7.58
C ARG A 85 7.31 -8.16 -6.97
N LYS A 86 7.27 -7.96 -5.66
CA LYS A 86 8.36 -7.38 -4.86
C LYS A 86 8.82 -8.39 -3.82
N GLN A 87 10.13 -8.43 -3.61
CA GLN A 87 10.75 -9.23 -2.57
C GLN A 87 11.50 -8.30 -1.63
N TYR A 88 11.14 -8.34 -0.36
CA TYR A 88 11.83 -7.63 0.69
C TYR A 88 12.68 -8.62 1.49
N PRO A 89 13.99 -8.37 1.64
CA PRO A 89 14.88 -9.25 2.41
C PRO A 89 14.48 -9.24 3.89
N ALA A 90 14.86 -10.29 4.62
CA ALA A 90 14.58 -10.39 6.06
C ALA A 90 15.22 -9.26 6.89
N GLU A 91 16.19 -8.53 6.34
CA GLU A 91 16.85 -7.38 6.98
C GLU A 91 15.88 -6.23 7.32
N ILE A 92 14.71 -6.17 6.68
CA ILE A 92 13.68 -5.16 6.99
C ILE A 92 13.18 -5.26 8.44
N TRP A 93 13.33 -6.43 9.07
CA TRP A 93 12.91 -6.70 10.46
C TRP A 93 13.93 -6.23 11.50
N ARG A 94 15.08 -5.64 11.09
CA ARG A 94 16.18 -5.32 12.01
C ARG A 94 15.81 -4.24 13.05
N LEU A 95 14.96 -3.30 12.68
CA LEU A 95 14.53 -2.21 13.58
C LEU A 95 13.31 -2.60 14.43
N ASN A 96 12.40 -3.38 13.83
CA ASN A 96 11.20 -3.89 14.48
C ASN A 96 10.93 -5.28 13.90
N ASP A 97 10.93 -6.29 14.76
CA ASP A 97 10.79 -7.70 14.43
C ASP A 97 9.33 -8.15 14.30
N LYS A 98 8.37 -7.30 14.67
CA LYS A 98 6.94 -7.60 14.66
C LYS A 98 6.21 -6.95 13.49
N GLU A 99 6.57 -5.71 13.18
CA GLU A 99 5.86 -4.90 12.19
C GLU A 99 6.85 -4.08 11.37
N VAL A 100 6.64 -4.04 10.05
CA VAL A 100 7.36 -3.13 9.16
C VAL A 100 6.41 -2.40 8.24
N THR A 101 6.57 -1.08 8.20
CA THR A 101 5.83 -0.21 7.29
C THR A 101 6.65 0.07 6.03
N LYS A 102 6.04 -0.11 4.86
CA LYS A 102 6.63 0.20 3.55
C LYS A 102 5.67 1.04 2.73
N VAL A 103 6.20 2.11 2.15
CA VAL A 103 5.45 2.91 1.18
C VAL A 103 5.71 2.34 -0.21
N PHE A 104 4.63 1.96 -0.89
CA PHE A 104 4.63 1.43 -2.24
C PHE A 104 4.01 2.46 -3.21
N PRO A 105 4.84 3.19 -3.95
CA PRO A 105 4.37 4.04 -5.03
C PRO A 105 4.01 3.20 -6.27
N SER A 106 2.84 3.46 -6.86
CA SER A 106 2.41 2.79 -8.09
C SER A 106 1.80 3.77 -9.09
N SER A 107 1.99 3.49 -10.37
CA SER A 107 1.30 4.21 -11.45
C SER A 107 -0.14 3.73 -11.66
N LYS A 108 -0.49 2.55 -11.11
CA LYS A 108 -1.77 1.87 -11.28
C LYS A 108 -2.43 1.61 -9.93
N ALA A 109 -3.75 1.52 -9.93
CA ALA A 109 -4.50 1.16 -8.74
C ALA A 109 -4.34 -0.35 -8.45
N VAL A 110 -3.92 -0.69 -7.24
CA VAL A 110 -3.80 -2.05 -6.73
C VAL A 110 -5.17 -2.54 -6.26
N THR A 111 -5.60 -3.70 -6.78
CA THR A 111 -6.88 -4.34 -6.41
C THR A 111 -6.69 -5.46 -5.40
N LYS A 112 -5.53 -6.13 -5.43
CA LYS A 112 -5.24 -7.26 -4.55
C LYS A 112 -3.75 -7.33 -4.27
N ILE A 113 -3.43 -7.68 -3.03
CA ILE A 113 -2.07 -7.93 -2.56
C ILE A 113 -2.05 -9.33 -1.99
N THR A 114 -1.10 -10.16 -2.42
CA THR A 114 -0.94 -11.53 -1.92
C THR A 114 0.48 -11.71 -1.40
N ILE A 115 0.63 -12.12 -0.15
CA ILE A 115 1.92 -12.51 0.44
C ILE A 115 2.18 -13.97 0.07
N ASP A 116 3.40 -14.24 -0.37
CA ASP A 116 3.92 -15.56 -0.74
C ASP A 116 2.96 -16.40 -1.61
N PRO A 117 2.59 -15.92 -2.81
CA PRO A 117 1.64 -16.63 -3.68
C PRO A 117 2.12 -18.03 -4.10
N ASP A 118 3.43 -18.24 -4.10
CA ASP A 118 4.06 -19.49 -4.51
C ASP A 118 4.40 -20.41 -3.31
N GLN A 119 4.05 -20.01 -2.07
CA GLN A 119 4.29 -20.77 -0.84
C GLN A 119 5.77 -21.17 -0.66
N GLN A 120 6.67 -20.22 -0.92
CA GLN A 120 8.12 -20.40 -0.76
C GLN A 120 8.57 -20.27 0.70
N THR A 121 7.71 -19.74 1.56
CA THR A 121 7.95 -19.56 2.99
C THR A 121 7.33 -20.69 3.78
N ALA A 122 7.89 -20.99 4.95
CA ALA A 122 7.41 -22.06 5.83
C ALA A 122 6.18 -21.66 6.66
N ASP A 123 5.32 -20.80 6.11
CA ASP A 123 4.10 -20.33 6.78
C ASP A 123 3.02 -21.42 6.73
N ILE A 124 2.37 -21.66 7.87
CA ILE A 124 1.31 -22.66 8.01
C ILE A 124 -0.09 -22.05 7.83
N ASP A 125 -0.23 -20.72 7.99
CA ASP A 125 -1.53 -20.04 7.94
C ASP A 125 -1.55 -18.98 6.85
N LEU A 126 -2.05 -19.36 5.66
CA LEU A 126 -2.20 -18.45 4.53
C LEU A 126 -3.46 -17.58 4.60
N SER A 127 -4.27 -17.68 5.67
CA SER A 127 -5.58 -17.03 5.73
C SER A 127 -5.50 -15.50 5.81
N ASN A 128 -4.39 -14.96 6.30
CA ASN A 128 -4.09 -13.54 6.43
C ASN A 128 -3.16 -13.00 5.32
N ASN A 129 -2.69 -13.85 4.40
CA ASN A 129 -1.74 -13.49 3.34
C ASN A 129 -2.40 -12.82 2.11
N SER A 130 -3.57 -12.22 2.28
CA SER A 130 -4.28 -11.52 1.21
C SER A 130 -4.93 -10.25 1.70
N TRP A 131 -4.74 -9.18 0.95
CA TRP A 131 -5.51 -7.95 1.04
C TRP A 131 -6.32 -7.76 -0.26
N PRO A 132 -7.60 -7.38 -0.17
CA PRO A 132 -8.41 -7.27 1.05
C PRO A 132 -8.59 -8.63 1.74
N LYS A 133 -8.73 -8.63 3.08
CA LYS A 133 -8.95 -9.87 3.84
C LYS A 133 -10.22 -10.55 3.33
N LYS A 134 -10.15 -11.85 3.07
CA LYS A 134 -11.28 -12.64 2.55
C LYS A 134 -12.39 -12.88 3.58
N THR A 135 -12.20 -12.47 4.83
CA THR A 135 -13.19 -12.62 5.90
C THR A 135 -14.33 -11.62 5.74
N GLU A 136 -15.54 -12.14 5.52
CA GLU A 136 -16.75 -11.32 5.62
C GLU A 136 -16.96 -10.89 7.07
N ASN A 137 -16.97 -9.59 7.35
CA ASN A 137 -17.41 -9.11 8.65
C ASN A 137 -18.94 -9.28 8.77
N LYS A 138 -19.46 -9.41 9.99
CA LYS A 138 -20.91 -9.44 10.26
C LYS A 138 -21.64 -8.24 9.62
N PHE A 139 -20.95 -7.10 9.54
CA PHE A 139 -21.45 -5.89 8.87
C PHE A 139 -21.54 -6.03 7.34
N ASP A 140 -20.55 -6.67 6.70
CA ASP A 140 -20.58 -6.93 5.24
C ASP A 140 -21.70 -7.91 4.90
N LYS A 141 -21.90 -8.92 5.76
CA LYS A 141 -23.03 -9.86 5.65
C LYS A 141 -24.37 -9.14 5.76
N PHE A 142 -24.52 -8.25 6.75
CA PHE A 142 -25.73 -7.44 6.92
C PHE A 142 -26.02 -6.54 5.70
N LYS A 143 -25.01 -5.86 5.15
CA LYS A 143 -25.17 -5.05 3.93
C LYS A 143 -25.64 -5.90 2.74
N LYS A 144 -25.07 -7.09 2.54
CA LYS A 144 -25.48 -8.02 1.47
C LYS A 144 -26.93 -8.51 1.63
N GLU A 145 -27.41 -8.69 2.85
CA GLU A 145 -28.79 -9.09 3.14
C GLU A 145 -29.79 -7.96 2.86
N GLN A 146 -29.43 -6.70 3.13
CA GLN A 146 -30.26 -5.53 2.83
C GLN A 146 -30.37 -5.22 1.33
N ILE A 147 -29.31 -5.46 0.55
CA ILE A 147 -29.30 -5.24 -0.91
C ILE A 147 -30.11 -6.32 -1.65
N LYS A 148 -30.35 -7.48 -1.02
CA LYS A 148 -31.16 -8.58 -1.58
C LYS A 148 -32.65 -8.52 -1.22
N SER A 149 -33.10 -7.49 -0.51
CA SER A 149 -34.52 -7.29 -0.13
C SER A 149 -35.19 -6.20 -0.96
#